data_AF-A0A6I1W0R2-F1
#
_entry.id   AF-A0A6I1W0R2-F1
#
_cell.length_a   1.000
_cell.length_b   1.000
_cell.length_c   1.000
_cell.angle_alpha   90.00
_cell.angle_beta   90.00
_cell.angle_gamma   90.00
#
_symmetry.space_group_name_H-M   'P 1'
#
loop_
_entity.id
_entity.type
_entity.pdbx_description
1 polymer ?
#
loop_
_entity_poly.entity_id
_entity_poly.type
_entity_poly.pdbx_seq_one_letter_code
_entity_poly.pdbx_strand_id
1 'polypeptide(L)'
;IHYQYENGSQQPTHRSDGDRVWRYDYDPLGRLSARHAAYQGGKQWQTETFAYDGNGNLLLVTNPTCKLQWFYDAAGNNTREHQHLHLYK
;
A
#
# COMPACT_ATOMS: atom_id res chain seq x y z
N ILE A 1 12.98 13.29 8.64
CA ILE A 1 11.78 12.80 7.93
C ILE A 1 11.01 14.00 7.39
N HIS A 2 10.70 14.03 6.09
CA HIS A 2 9.91 15.10 5.44
C HIS A 2 8.70 14.51 4.73
N TYR A 3 7.60 15.28 4.69
CA TYR A 3 6.37 14.93 3.99
C TYR A 3 5.99 16.02 2.99
N GLN A 4 5.42 15.62 1.86
CA GLN A 4 4.76 16.50 0.91
C GLN A 4 3.33 15.99 0.71
N TYR A 5 2.43 16.94 0.48
CA TYR A 5 1.00 16.71 0.36
C TYR A 5 0.51 17.24 -0.98
N GLU A 6 -0.56 16.68 -1.53
CA GLU A 6 -1.25 17.30 -2.65
C GLU A 6 -2.01 18.55 -2.15
N ASN A 7 -2.09 19.58 -3.00
CA ASN A 7 -2.68 20.88 -2.65
C ASN A 7 -4.07 20.74 -2.02
N GLY A 8 -4.17 21.04 -0.71
CA GLY A 8 -5.42 21.02 0.05
C GLY A 8 -5.78 19.67 0.67
N SER A 9 -5.01 18.61 0.40
CA SER A 9 -5.18 17.31 1.06
C SER A 9 -4.39 17.23 2.38
N GLN A 10 -4.87 16.43 3.33
CA GLN A 10 -4.09 16.03 4.51
C GLN A 10 -3.33 14.71 4.26
N GLN A 11 -3.38 14.18 3.04
CA GLN A 11 -2.78 12.90 2.69
C GLN A 11 -1.40 13.12 2.05
N PRO A 12 -0.34 12.50 2.60
CA PRO A 12 1.00 12.70 2.06
C PRO A 12 1.15 11.96 0.73
N THR A 13 1.58 12.66 -0.32
CA THR A 13 1.91 12.05 -1.62
C THR A 13 3.38 11.62 -1.70
N HIS A 14 4.24 12.22 -0.87
CA HIS A 14 5.65 11.87 -0.81
C HIS A 14 6.18 11.92 0.63
N ARG A 15 7.05 10.96 0.97
CA ARG A 15 7.81 10.94 2.23
C ARG A 15 9.28 10.71 1.92
N SER A 16 10.18 11.37 2.65
CA SER A 16 11.61 11.05 2.63
C SER A 16 12.17 10.89 4.04
N ASP A 17 13.11 9.95 4.18
CA ASP A 17 13.84 9.67 5.41
C ASP A 17 15.28 9.24 5.08
N GLY A 18 16.22 10.18 5.23
CA GLY A 18 17.58 10.02 4.70
C GLY A 18 17.52 9.68 3.20
N ASP A 19 18.24 8.64 2.81
CA ASP A 19 18.31 8.17 1.42
C ASP A 19 17.08 7.36 0.98
N ARG A 20 16.03 7.22 1.80
CA ARG A 20 14.81 6.51 1.42
C ARG A 20 13.71 7.48 1.02
N VAL A 21 12.98 7.14 -0.03
CA VAL A 21 11.83 7.91 -0.53
C VAL A 21 10.63 6.99 -0.72
N TRP A 22 9.45 7.53 -0.44
CA TRP A 22 8.17 6.88 -0.67
C TRP A 22 7.22 7.77 -1.44
N ARG A 23 6.41 7.16 -2.31
CA ARG A 23 5.25 7.77 -2.95
C ARG A 23 4.01 6.97 -2.60
N TYR A 24 2.88 7.67 -2.51
CA TYR A 24 1.61 7.10 -2.11
C TYR A 24 0.54 7.49 -3.12
N ASP A 25 -0.17 6.50 -3.61
CA ASP A 25 -1.36 6.68 -4.43
C ASP A 25 -2.59 6.36 -3.60
N TYR A 26 -3.67 7.09 -3.87
CA TYR A 26 -4.92 6.95 -3.15
C TYR A 26 -6.05 6.65 -4.14
N ASP A 27 -7.02 5.84 -3.71
CA ASP A 27 -8.27 5.67 -4.45
C ASP A 27 -9.20 6.89 -4.28
N PRO A 28 -10.30 7.00 -5.05
CA PRO A 28 -11.22 8.14 -4.93
C PRO A 28 -11.88 8.32 -3.56
N LEU A 29 -11.85 7.30 -2.70
CA LEU A 29 -12.33 7.37 -1.32
C LEU A 29 -11.23 7.82 -0.34
N GLY A 30 -10.03 8.12 -0.84
CA GLY A 30 -8.88 8.57 -0.06
C GLY A 30 -8.16 7.45 0.69
N ARG A 31 -8.35 6.19 0.28
CA ARG A 31 -7.65 5.03 0.87
C ARG A 31 -6.39 4.74 0.07
N LEU A 32 -5.32 4.32 0.74
CA LEU A 32 -4.04 4.02 0.09
C LEU A 32 -4.21 2.88 -0.92
N SER A 33 -4.02 3.13 -2.21
CA SER A 33 -4.16 2.12 -3.27
C SER A 33 -2.80 1.54 -3.69
N ALA A 34 -1.74 2.33 -3.58
CA ALA A 34 -0.37 1.89 -3.80
C ALA A 34 0.64 2.65 -2.94
N ARG A 35 1.72 1.96 -2.58
CA ARG A 35 2.91 2.53 -1.96
C ARG A 35 4.13 2.13 -2.77
N HIS A 36 4.91 3.12 -3.15
CA HIS A 36 6.15 2.94 -3.87
C HIS A 36 7.31 3.32 -2.96
N ALA A 37 8.34 2.49 -2.86
CA ALA A 37 9.54 2.75 -2.07
C ALA A 37 10.79 2.64 -2.95
N ALA A 38 11.74 3.56 -2.76
CA ALA A 38 13.03 3.54 -3.43
C ALA A 38 14.11 4.19 -2.56
N TYR A 39 15.35 4.09 -3.02
CA TYR A 39 16.42 4.97 -2.57
C TYR A 39 16.41 6.29 -3.36
N GLN A 40 16.95 7.37 -2.78
CA GLN A 40 17.14 8.65 -3.44
C GLN A 40 17.87 8.45 -4.78
N GLY A 41 17.44 9.19 -5.80
CA GLY A 41 17.85 8.98 -7.19
C GLY A 41 16.98 7.97 -7.96
N GLY A 42 16.05 7.28 -7.31
CA GLY A 42 14.87 6.66 -7.94
C GLY A 42 15.15 5.56 -8.97
N LYS A 43 16.32 4.90 -8.91
CA LYS A 43 16.75 3.93 -9.93
C LYS A 43 15.91 2.65 -9.95
N GLN A 44 15.37 2.23 -8.81
CA GLN A 44 14.50 1.06 -8.71
C GLN A 44 13.43 1.30 -7.66
N TRP A 45 12.17 1.16 -8.06
CA TRP A 45 11.02 1.27 -7.18
C TRP A 45 10.44 -0.10 -6.86
N GLN A 46 10.19 -0.34 -5.59
CA GLN A 46 9.38 -1.46 -5.11
C GLN A 46 7.96 -0.95 -4.90
N THR A 47 6.98 -1.66 -5.46
CA THR A 47 5.57 -1.28 -5.37
C THR A 47 4.81 -2.31 -4.57
N GLU A 48 3.98 -1.83 -3.65
CA GLU A 48 2.99 -2.60 -2.94
C GLU A 48 1.61 -2.01 -3.23
N THR A 49 0.64 -2.83 -3.61
CA THR A 49 -0.73 -2.39 -3.91
C THR A 49 -1.72 -2.95 -2.91
N PHE A 50 -2.82 -2.21 -2.73
CA PHE A 50 -3.84 -2.45 -1.72
C PHE A 50 -5.21 -2.41 -2.39
N ALA A 51 -6.05 -3.41 -2.10
CA ALA A 51 -7.45 -3.42 -2.53
C ALA A 51 -8.37 -3.60 -1.34
N TYR A 52 -9.55 -2.98 -1.43
CA TYR A 52 -10.53 -2.94 -0.35
C TYR A 52 -11.90 -3.38 -0.84
N ASP A 53 -12.74 -3.87 0.07
CA ASP A 53 -14.16 -4.08 -0.20
C ASP A 53 -14.95 -2.76 -0.14
N GLY A 54 -16.26 -2.85 -0.37
CA GLY A 54 -17.18 -1.70 -0.32
C GLY A 54 -17.38 -1.12 1.09
N ASN A 55 -17.08 -1.88 2.14
CA ASN A 55 -17.14 -1.43 3.54
C ASN A 55 -15.82 -0.80 4.01
N GLY A 56 -14.77 -0.86 3.20
CA GLY A 56 -13.45 -0.33 3.55
C GLY A 56 -12.49 -1.33 4.17
N ASN A 57 -12.85 -2.61 4.25
CA ASN A 57 -11.95 -3.65 4.74
C ASN A 57 -10.90 -3.99 3.70
N LEU A 58 -9.66 -4.23 4.14
CA LEU A 58 -8.54 -4.58 3.26
C LEU A 58 -8.70 -6.01 2.75
N LEU A 59 -8.90 -6.19 1.45
CA LEU A 59 -9.05 -7.51 0.84
C LEU A 59 -7.72 -8.12 0.40
N LEU A 60 -6.82 -7.30 -0.12
CA LEU A 60 -5.62 -7.78 -0.79
C LEU A 60 -4.47 -6.80 -0.61
N VAL A 61 -3.31 -7.33 -0.28
CA VAL A 61 -2.02 -6.65 -0.43
C VAL A 61 -1.12 -7.50 -1.32
N THR A 62 -0.46 -6.88 -2.28
CA THR A 62 0.54 -7.59 -3.09
C THR A 62 1.76 -6.73 -3.36
N ASN A 63 2.93 -7.37 -3.31
CA ASN A 63 4.21 -6.83 -3.73
C ASN A 63 5.00 -7.96 -4.44
N PRO A 64 6.19 -7.68 -4.99
CA PRO A 64 6.97 -8.71 -5.68
C PRO A 64 7.29 -9.94 -4.82
N THR A 65 7.40 -9.78 -3.51
CA THR A 65 7.77 -10.85 -2.58
C THR A 65 6.59 -11.68 -2.12
N CYS A 66 5.41 -11.08 -1.92
CA CYS A 66 4.27 -11.81 -1.38
C CYS A 66 2.90 -11.25 -1.80
N LYS A 67 1.89 -12.07 -1.53
CA LYS A 67 0.48 -11.75 -1.62
C LYS A 67 -0.22 -12.12 -0.32
N LEU A 68 -0.91 -11.16 0.29
CA LEU A 68 -1.72 -11.34 1.49
C LEU A 68 -3.18 -11.08 1.14
N GLN A 69 -4.09 -11.95 1.56
CA GLN A 69 -5.52 -11.82 1.27
C GLN A 69 -6.37 -12.10 2.51
N TRP A 70 -7.36 -11.24 2.76
CA TRP A 70 -8.27 -11.36 3.90
C TRP A 70 -9.70 -11.63 3.45
N PHE A 71 -10.46 -12.31 4.31
CA PHE A 71 -11.85 -12.67 4.07
C PHE A 71 -12.68 -12.28 5.29
N TYR A 72 -13.81 -11.63 5.06
CA TYR A 72 -14.65 -11.10 6.12
C TYR A 72 -16.03 -11.74 6.11
N ASP A 73 -16.62 -11.88 7.29
CA ASP A 73 -18.05 -12.15 7.40
C ASP A 73 -18.88 -10.87 7.15
N ALA A 74 -20.21 -11.01 7.15
CA ALA A 74 -21.11 -9.87 6.91
C ALA A 74 -21.05 -8.78 8.01
N ALA A 75 -20.54 -9.12 9.20
CA ALA A 75 -20.33 -8.16 10.29
C ALA A 75 -18.97 -7.45 10.20
N GLY A 76 -18.12 -7.80 9.22
CA GLY A 76 -16.80 -7.22 9.04
C GLY A 76 -15.71 -7.88 9.87
N ASN A 77 -15.97 -9.04 10.49
CA ASN A 77 -14.94 -9.77 11.21
C ASN A 77 -14.05 -10.54 10.23
N ASN A 78 -12.73 -10.47 10.42
CA ASN A 78 -11.80 -11.29 9.66
C ASN A 78 -12.00 -12.77 10.03
N THR A 79 -12.36 -13.58 9.04
CA THR A 79 -12.57 -15.03 9.20
C THR A 79 -11.39 -15.84 8.68
N ARG A 80 -10.54 -15.25 7.82
CA ARG A 80 -9.40 -15.93 7.24
C ARG A 80 -8.39 -14.97 6.65
N GLU A 81 -7.12 -15.34 6.80
CA GLU A 81 -6.01 -14.74 6.09
C GLU A 81 -5.27 -15.80 5.27
N HIS A 82 -4.96 -15.49 4.02
CA HIS A 82 -4.06 -16.26 3.18
C HIS A 82 -2.77 -15.49 2.95
N GLN A 83 -1.63 -16.15 3.18
CA GLN A 83 -0.32 -15.62 2.86
C GLN A 83 0.34 -16.49 1.80
N HIS A 84 0.80 -15.88 0.72
CA HIS A 84 1.54 -16.55 -0.33
C HIS A 84 2.85 -15.82 -0.58
N LEU A 85 3.96 -16.51 -0.34
CA LEU A 85 5.29 -16.00 -0.64
C LEU A 85 5.64 -16.38 -2.07
N HIS A 86 5.96 -15.37 -2.89
CA HIS A 86 6.60 -15.57 -4.18
C HIS A 86 8.05 -15.94 -3.90
N LEU A 87 8.31 -17.23 -3.70
CA LEU A 87 9.67 -17.75 -3.69
C LEU A 87 10.28 -17.48 -5.08
N TYR A 88 11.40 -16.76 -5.12
CA TYR A 88 12.17 -16.58 -6.34
C TYR A 88 12.48 -17.96 -6.94
N LYS A 89 12.27 -18.11 -8.25
CA LYS A 89 12.82 -19.26 -9.01
C LYS A 89 14.31 -19.03 -9.25
#